data_AF-A0A950VJN9-F1
#
_entry.id   AF-A0A950VJN9-F1
#
_cell.length_a   1.000
_cell.length_b   1.000
_cell.length_c   1.000
_cell.angle_alpha   90.00
_cell.angle_beta   90.00
_cell.angle_gamma   90.00
#
_symmetry.space_group_name_H-M   'P 1'
#
loop_
_entity.id
_entity.type
_entity.pdbx_description
1 polymer ?
#
loop_
_entity_poly.entity_id
_entity_poly.type
_entity_poly.pdbx_seq_one_letter_code
_entity_poly.pdbx_strand_id
1 'polypeptide(L)'
;MSETDIVQVGPPMPQIGSVEADSDFSIRVTWSDNANPSLPTTIDLAPIILTYKFFRPLRDNPELFRTVHIINDGTAIAWGAHDEIDMPATAIEHLASEAMQTSDFRSWLEKNRLTLDAAATQLGISRRLAAYYASGEKPIPRYIALACAYLDSKFSSSPRAALHA
;
A
#
# COMPACT_ATOMS: atom_id res chain seq x y z
N MET A 1 -0.23 40.68 -20.20
CA MET A 1 -0.13 39.21 -20.32
C MET A 1 -0.67 38.65 -19.02
N SER A 2 -1.86 38.04 -19.06
CA SER A 2 -2.62 37.70 -17.85
C SER A 2 -1.96 36.53 -17.12
N GLU A 3 -1.55 36.80 -15.89
CA GLU A 3 -1.19 35.80 -14.90
C GLU A 3 -2.45 34.96 -14.64
N THR A 4 -2.43 33.70 -15.08
CA THR A 4 -3.54 32.78 -14.82
C THR A 4 -3.36 32.31 -13.39
N ASP A 5 -4.14 32.87 -12.47
CA ASP A 5 -4.20 32.45 -11.08
C ASP A 5 -4.81 31.04 -11.04
N ILE A 6 -3.96 30.02 -11.01
CA ILE A 6 -4.37 28.62 -10.95
C ILE A 6 -4.82 28.37 -9.52
N VAL A 7 -6.12 28.50 -9.27
CA VAL A 7 -6.73 28.10 -8.00
C VAL A 7 -6.62 26.58 -7.90
N GLN A 8 -5.65 26.09 -7.13
CA GLN A 8 -5.55 24.67 -6.75
C GLN A 8 -6.67 24.35 -5.75
N VAL A 9 -7.68 23.61 -6.21
CA VAL A 9 -8.76 23.09 -5.36
C VAL A 9 -8.49 21.61 -5.08
N GLY A 10 -8.07 21.30 -3.85
CA GLY A 10 -7.77 19.94 -3.42
C GLY A 10 -6.27 19.60 -3.42
N PRO A 11 -5.90 18.38 -2.97
CA PRO A 11 -4.53 17.90 -3.08
C PRO A 11 -4.11 17.83 -4.55
N PRO A 12 -2.80 18.00 -4.86
CA PRO A 12 -2.31 17.91 -6.23
C PRO A 12 -2.63 16.54 -6.83
N MET A 13 -2.91 16.50 -8.14
CA MET A 13 -3.15 15.23 -8.84
C MET A 13 -1.91 14.34 -8.68
N PRO A 14 -2.05 13.09 -8.20
CA PRO A 14 -0.92 12.18 -8.08
C PRO A 14 -0.38 11.85 -9.46
N GLN A 15 0.94 11.83 -9.56
CA GLN A 15 1.65 11.50 -10.79
C GLN A 15 2.70 10.41 -10.50
N ILE A 16 2.75 9.42 -11.38
CA ILE A 16 3.65 8.28 -11.31
C ILE A 16 4.82 8.57 -12.27
N GLY A 17 6.03 8.61 -11.72
CA GLY A 17 7.28 8.83 -12.48
C GLY A 17 7.83 7.57 -13.11
N SER A 18 7.69 6.42 -12.45
CA SER A 18 8.02 5.10 -13.01
C SER A 18 7.11 4.02 -12.44
N VAL A 19 6.90 2.95 -13.21
CA VAL A 19 6.15 1.77 -12.77
C VAL A 19 6.84 0.50 -13.25
N GLU A 20 6.92 -0.50 -12.39
CA GLU A 20 7.40 -1.84 -12.71
C GLU A 20 6.46 -2.88 -12.08
N ALA A 21 6.16 -3.96 -12.81
CA ALA A 21 5.40 -5.07 -12.25
C ALA A 21 6.26 -5.86 -11.25
N ASP A 22 5.66 -6.26 -10.14
CA ASP A 22 6.23 -7.16 -9.14
C ASP A 22 5.37 -8.43 -9.03
N SER A 23 5.65 -9.30 -8.06
CA SER A 23 4.86 -10.52 -7.80
C SER A 23 3.47 -10.22 -7.22
N ASP A 24 2.56 -11.19 -7.32
CA ASP A 24 1.28 -11.20 -6.61
C ASP A 24 0.40 -9.95 -6.81
N PHE A 25 0.30 -9.48 -8.05
CA PHE A 25 -0.45 -8.26 -8.44
C PHE A 25 0.08 -6.97 -7.80
N SER A 26 1.32 -6.98 -7.32
CA SER A 26 1.97 -5.77 -6.81
C SER A 26 2.71 -5.02 -7.92
N ILE A 27 2.82 -3.72 -7.78
CA ILE A 27 3.66 -2.86 -8.62
C ILE A 27 4.64 -2.09 -7.75
N ARG A 28 5.81 -1.81 -8.32
CA ARG A 28 6.77 -0.85 -7.78
C ARG A 28 6.60 0.47 -8.51
N VAL A 29 6.35 1.54 -7.77
CA VAL A 29 6.18 2.89 -8.32
C VAL A 29 7.22 3.84 -7.74
N THR A 30 7.67 4.77 -8.56
CA THR A 30 8.21 6.04 -8.07
C THR A 30 7.17 7.10 -8.32
N TRP A 31 6.93 7.93 -7.32
CA TRP A 31 6.05 9.08 -7.44
C TRP A 31 6.86 10.29 -7.90
N SER A 32 6.27 11.17 -8.70
CA SER A 32 6.90 12.45 -9.05
C SER A 32 6.91 13.42 -7.86
N ASP A 33 7.71 14.48 -7.96
CA ASP A 33 7.98 15.42 -6.86
C ASP A 33 6.74 16.11 -6.25
N ASN A 34 5.62 16.13 -6.97
CA ASN A 34 4.34 16.68 -6.52
C ASN A 34 3.50 15.73 -5.66
N ALA A 35 3.86 14.45 -5.60
CA ALA A 35 3.14 13.45 -4.82
C ALA A 35 3.56 13.45 -3.35
N ASN A 36 2.75 12.80 -2.50
CA ASN A 36 3.07 12.67 -1.09
C ASN A 36 4.31 11.78 -0.88
N PRO A 37 5.42 12.30 -0.33
CA PRO A 37 6.68 11.57 -0.18
C PRO A 37 6.60 10.41 0.83
N SER A 38 5.52 10.34 1.63
CA SER A 38 5.27 9.24 2.56
C SER A 38 4.54 8.06 1.93
N LEU A 39 4.17 8.11 0.65
CA LEU A 39 3.54 6.98 -0.01
C LEU A 39 4.54 5.83 -0.20
N PRO A 40 4.13 4.58 0.05
CA PRO A 40 4.98 3.43 -0.24
C PRO A 40 5.30 3.34 -1.73
N THR A 41 6.47 2.77 -2.02
CA THR A 41 6.91 2.49 -3.39
C THR A 41 6.43 1.14 -3.90
N THR A 42 5.91 0.26 -3.04
CA THR A 42 5.35 -1.05 -3.43
C THR A 42 3.88 -1.07 -3.10
N ILE A 43 3.04 -1.18 -4.12
CA ILE A 43 1.58 -1.11 -4.00
C ILE A 43 0.98 -2.44 -4.42
N ASP A 44 0.16 -3.03 -3.54
CA ASP A 44 -0.63 -4.22 -3.85
C ASP A 44 -1.92 -3.82 -4.59
N LEU A 45 -2.03 -4.17 -5.87
CA LEU A 45 -3.22 -3.89 -6.69
C LEU A 45 -4.29 -4.99 -6.60
N ALA A 46 -4.02 -6.10 -5.91
CA ALA A 46 -4.98 -7.19 -5.73
C ALA A 46 -6.36 -6.73 -5.21
N PRO A 47 -6.50 -5.75 -4.30
CA PRO A 47 -7.81 -5.30 -3.84
C PRO A 47 -8.71 -4.80 -4.99
N ILE A 48 -8.14 -4.13 -5.99
CA ILE A 48 -8.89 -3.65 -7.16
C ILE A 48 -8.99 -4.75 -8.22
N ILE A 49 -7.86 -5.37 -8.56
CA ILE A 49 -7.78 -6.36 -9.63
C ILE A 49 -8.68 -7.56 -9.35
N LEU A 50 -8.71 -8.08 -8.13
CA LEU A 50 -9.52 -9.25 -7.76
C LEU A 50 -10.99 -8.91 -7.54
N THR A 51 -11.32 -7.66 -7.23
CA THR A 51 -12.71 -7.22 -6.99
C THR A 51 -13.46 -7.01 -8.30
N TYR A 52 -12.90 -6.25 -9.25
CA TYR A 52 -13.65 -5.84 -10.45
C TYR A 52 -13.39 -6.74 -11.66
N LYS A 53 -14.47 -7.23 -12.29
CA LYS A 53 -14.41 -8.13 -13.45
C LYS A 53 -13.68 -7.53 -14.66
N PHE A 54 -13.63 -6.20 -14.77
CA PHE A 54 -12.88 -5.49 -15.80
C PHE A 54 -11.41 -5.92 -15.84
N PHE A 55 -10.79 -6.10 -14.67
CA PHE A 55 -9.39 -6.53 -14.55
C PHE A 55 -9.17 -8.05 -14.65
N ARG A 56 -10.20 -8.84 -15.00
CA ARG A 56 -10.06 -10.29 -15.13
C ARG A 56 -8.90 -10.73 -16.04
N PRO A 57 -8.64 -10.09 -17.20
CA PRO A 57 -7.50 -10.47 -18.03
C PRO A 57 -6.15 -10.41 -17.30
N LEU A 58 -5.98 -9.46 -16.36
CA LEU A 58 -4.76 -9.35 -15.55
C LEU A 58 -4.59 -10.51 -14.56
N ARG A 59 -5.69 -11.13 -14.13
CA ARG A 59 -5.68 -12.29 -13.21
C ARG A 59 -5.24 -13.56 -13.92
N ASP A 60 -5.75 -13.73 -15.13
CA ASP A 60 -5.62 -14.96 -15.90
C ASP A 60 -4.34 -14.96 -16.77
N ASN A 61 -3.73 -13.79 -16.99
CA ASN A 61 -2.53 -13.62 -17.81
C ASN A 61 -1.43 -12.81 -17.10
N PRO A 62 -0.47 -13.49 -16.44
CA PRO A 62 0.66 -12.83 -15.77
C PRO A 62 1.56 -12.03 -16.73
N GLU A 63 1.68 -12.45 -17.99
CA GLU A 63 2.49 -11.69 -18.97
C GLU A 63 1.82 -10.38 -19.34
N LEU A 64 0.49 -10.34 -19.42
CA LEU A 64 -0.26 -9.10 -19.59
C LEU A 64 -0.05 -8.16 -18.40
N PHE A 65 -0.09 -8.68 -17.16
CA PHE A 65 0.18 -7.86 -15.98
C PHE A 65 1.60 -7.23 -16.00
N ARG A 66 2.58 -7.92 -16.57
CA ARG A 66 3.95 -7.41 -16.72
C ARG A 66 4.10 -6.31 -17.75
N THR A 67 3.14 -6.11 -18.65
CA THR A 67 3.18 -5.00 -19.61
C THR A 67 2.76 -3.66 -19.00
N VAL A 68 2.70 -3.56 -17.67
CA VAL A 68 2.34 -2.31 -16.99
C VAL A 68 3.24 -1.18 -17.46
N HIS A 69 2.65 -0.06 -17.83
CA HIS A 69 3.39 1.13 -18.23
C HIS A 69 2.57 2.39 -17.94
N ILE A 70 3.25 3.53 -17.92
CA ILE A 70 2.63 4.82 -17.64
C ILE A 70 1.97 5.36 -18.91
N ILE A 71 0.78 5.95 -18.75
CA ILE A 71 0.08 6.71 -19.78
C ILE A 71 -0.34 8.08 -19.23
N ASN A 72 -0.82 8.97 -20.10
CA ASN A 72 -1.39 10.28 -19.73
C ASN A 72 -0.46 11.09 -18.79
N ASP A 73 0.83 11.17 -19.12
CA ASP A 73 1.85 11.93 -18.37
C ASP A 73 1.88 11.60 -16.86
N GLY A 74 1.76 10.31 -16.51
CA GLY A 74 1.87 9.84 -15.12
C GLY A 74 0.55 9.82 -14.37
N THR A 75 -0.56 10.27 -14.96
CA THR A 75 -1.88 10.30 -14.30
C THR A 75 -2.63 8.97 -14.33
N ALA A 76 -2.13 7.99 -15.08
CA ALA A 76 -2.65 6.63 -15.10
C ALA A 76 -1.56 5.63 -15.49
N ILE A 77 -1.80 4.35 -15.21
CA ILE A 77 -1.05 3.22 -15.77
C ILE A 77 -1.98 2.38 -16.65
N ALA A 78 -1.40 1.69 -17.61
CA ALA A 78 -2.13 0.79 -18.50
C ALA A 78 -1.41 -0.54 -18.67
N TRP A 79 -2.17 -1.52 -19.17
CA TRP A 79 -1.71 -2.84 -19.56
C TRP A 79 -2.22 -3.17 -20.96
N GLY A 80 -1.49 -4.04 -21.65
CA GLY A 80 -1.69 -4.37 -23.05
C GLY A 80 -0.89 -3.48 -24.00
N ALA A 81 -0.97 -3.80 -25.29
CA ALA A 81 -0.20 -3.09 -26.33
C ALA A 81 -0.92 -1.83 -26.83
N HIS A 82 -2.23 -1.70 -26.56
CA HIS A 82 -3.06 -0.58 -26.99
C HIS A 82 -3.86 -0.01 -25.81
N ASP A 83 -3.32 -0.13 -24.60
CA ASP A 83 -3.90 0.41 -23.37
C ASP A 83 -5.33 -0.09 -23.12
N GLU A 84 -5.59 -1.36 -23.42
CA GLU A 84 -6.92 -1.96 -23.33
C GLU A 84 -7.48 -1.98 -21.90
N ILE A 85 -6.59 -1.90 -20.91
CA ILE A 85 -6.92 -1.86 -19.48
C ILE A 85 -6.10 -0.73 -18.86
N ASP A 86 -6.76 0.21 -18.21
CA ASP A 86 -6.11 1.32 -17.51
C ASP A 86 -6.56 1.43 -16.04
N MET A 87 -5.73 2.10 -15.24
CA MET A 87 -6.01 2.42 -13.84
C MET A 87 -5.48 3.82 -13.52
N PRO A 88 -6.31 4.73 -12.97
CA PRO A 88 -5.89 6.07 -12.65
C PRO A 88 -4.92 6.09 -11.46
N ALA A 89 -3.96 7.01 -11.47
CA ALA A 89 -2.98 7.21 -10.40
C ALA A 89 -3.64 7.49 -9.04
N THR A 90 -4.82 8.12 -9.04
CA THR A 90 -5.62 8.36 -7.82
C THR A 90 -6.09 7.06 -7.15
N ALA A 91 -6.41 6.02 -7.93
CA ALA A 91 -6.76 4.71 -7.37
C ALA A 91 -5.54 4.02 -6.73
N ILE A 92 -4.36 4.20 -7.34
CA ILE A 92 -3.10 3.65 -6.84
C ILE A 92 -2.67 4.40 -5.57
N GLU A 93 -2.80 5.73 -5.55
CA GLU A 93 -2.53 6.55 -4.36
C GLU A 93 -3.46 6.16 -3.21
N HIS A 94 -4.73 5.93 -3.49
CA HIS A 94 -5.68 5.48 -2.48
C HIS A 94 -5.23 4.15 -1.86
N LEU A 95 -4.91 3.14 -2.68
CA LEU A 95 -4.36 1.87 -2.18
C LEU A 95 -3.06 2.05 -1.39
N ALA A 96 -2.18 2.94 -1.86
CA ALA A 96 -0.92 3.26 -1.21
C ALA A 96 -1.12 3.88 0.18
N SER A 97 -2.12 4.75 0.33
CA SER A 97 -2.47 5.38 1.60
C SER A 97 -3.13 4.44 2.61
N GLU A 98 -3.79 3.37 2.15
CA GLU A 98 -4.36 2.34 3.02
C GLU A 98 -3.32 1.31 3.50
N ALA A 99 -2.15 1.28 2.88
CA ALA A 99 -1.10 0.34 3.23
C ALA A 99 -0.47 0.69 4.58
N MET A 100 -0.27 -0.33 5.42
CA MET A 100 0.43 -0.14 6.69
C MET A 100 1.89 0.20 6.44
N GLN A 101 2.31 1.36 6.91
CA GLN A 101 3.69 1.81 6.81
C GLN A 101 4.54 1.25 7.95
N THR A 102 5.86 1.30 7.78
CA THR A 102 6.83 0.96 8.83
C THR A 102 6.56 1.72 10.14
N SER A 103 6.21 3.00 10.05
CA SER A 103 5.83 3.84 11.20
C SER A 103 4.57 3.32 11.89
N ASP A 104 3.57 2.87 11.15
CA ASP A 104 2.33 2.31 11.70
C ASP A 104 2.61 1.00 12.42
N PHE A 105 3.46 0.14 11.85
CA PHE A 105 3.86 -1.10 12.49
C PHE A 105 4.64 -0.86 13.79
N ARG A 106 5.59 0.09 13.79
CA ARG A 106 6.28 0.51 15.02
C ARG A 106 5.30 1.06 16.05
N SER A 107 4.39 1.93 15.64
CA SER A 107 3.36 2.51 16.52
C SER A 107 2.47 1.42 17.11
N TRP A 108 2.11 0.40 16.33
CA TRP A 108 1.35 -0.76 16.80
C TRP A 108 2.12 -1.59 17.84
N LEU A 109 3.43 -1.80 17.65
CA LEU A 109 4.29 -2.46 18.64
C LEU A 109 4.33 -1.67 19.95
N GLU A 110 4.58 -0.36 19.86
CA GLU A 110 4.69 0.53 21.02
C GLU A 110 3.38 0.62 21.79
N LYS A 111 2.27 0.87 21.10
CA LYS A 111 0.91 0.94 21.67
C LYS A 111 0.56 -0.33 22.45
N ASN A 112 0.93 -1.49 21.92
CA ASN A 112 0.63 -2.79 22.52
C ASN A 112 1.75 -3.32 23.43
N ARG A 113 2.83 -2.55 23.63
CA ARG A 113 4.03 -2.91 24.42
C ARG A 113 4.63 -4.26 24.01
N LEU A 114 4.64 -4.52 22.71
CA LEU A 114 5.13 -5.79 22.15
C LEU A 114 6.63 -5.69 21.84
N THR A 115 7.38 -6.71 22.26
CA THR A 115 8.73 -6.96 21.73
C THR A 115 8.61 -7.57 20.34
N LEU A 116 9.69 -7.53 19.54
CA LEU A 116 9.71 -8.20 18.23
C LEU A 116 9.42 -9.70 18.32
N ASP A 117 9.78 -10.33 19.43
CA ASP A 117 9.54 -11.76 19.68
C ASP A 117 8.06 -12.05 19.98
N ALA A 118 7.44 -11.21 20.83
CA ALA A 118 6.02 -11.29 21.14
C ALA A 118 5.17 -11.01 19.89
N ALA A 119 5.52 -9.99 19.11
CA ALA A 119 4.84 -9.65 17.86
C ALA A 119 4.94 -10.78 16.84
N ALA A 120 6.13 -11.35 16.66
CA ALA A 120 6.36 -12.49 15.78
C ALA A 120 5.49 -13.69 16.16
N THR A 121 5.38 -13.98 17.47
CA THR A 121 4.53 -15.05 18.00
C THR A 121 3.04 -14.79 17.69
N GLN A 122 2.54 -13.59 17.93
CA GLN A 122 1.13 -13.24 17.67
C GLN A 122 0.77 -13.25 16.18
N LEU A 123 1.70 -12.80 15.33
CA LEU A 123 1.53 -12.75 13.88
C LEU A 123 1.83 -14.09 13.18
N GLY A 124 2.37 -15.08 13.90
CA GLY A 124 2.76 -16.36 13.32
C GLY A 124 3.92 -16.27 12.32
N ILE A 125 4.85 -15.34 12.53
CA ILE A 125 6.01 -15.10 11.66
C ILE A 125 7.34 -15.25 12.41
N SER A 126 8.46 -15.25 11.70
CA SER A 126 9.77 -15.23 12.34
C SER A 126 10.10 -13.87 12.97
N ARG A 127 10.84 -13.86 14.08
CA ARG A 127 11.37 -12.63 14.70
C ARG A 127 12.16 -11.76 13.72
N ARG A 128 12.93 -12.39 12.81
CA ARG A 128 13.67 -11.69 11.75
C ARG A 128 12.73 -10.95 10.80
N LEU A 129 11.61 -11.57 10.42
CA LEU A 129 10.64 -10.94 9.53
C LEU A 129 9.94 -9.76 10.21
N ALA A 130 9.56 -9.90 11.48
CA ALA A 130 9.07 -8.78 12.28
C ALA A 130 10.08 -7.63 12.38
N ALA A 131 11.38 -7.96 12.52
CA ALA A 131 12.46 -6.97 12.53
C ALA A 131 12.58 -6.23 11.18
N TYR A 132 12.43 -6.93 10.06
CA TYR A 132 12.45 -6.30 8.72
C TYR A 132 11.29 -5.34 8.50
N TYR A 133 10.10 -5.68 8.96
CA TYR A 133 8.96 -4.76 8.94
C TYR A 133 9.19 -3.57 9.88
N ALA A 134 9.75 -3.81 11.07
CA ALA A 134 10.06 -2.75 12.01
C ALA A 134 11.28 -1.90 11.61
N SER A 135 12.16 -2.34 10.70
CA SER A 135 13.25 -1.52 10.16
C SER A 135 12.84 -0.78 8.90
N GLY A 136 11.84 -1.28 8.16
CA GLY A 136 11.46 -0.82 6.83
C GLY A 136 12.28 -1.47 5.72
N GLU A 137 13.10 -2.48 6.03
CA GLU A 137 13.86 -3.25 5.04
C GLU A 137 12.94 -4.04 4.10
N LYS A 138 11.76 -4.45 4.60
CA LYS A 138 10.72 -5.08 3.78
C LYS A 138 9.40 -4.33 3.92
N PRO A 139 8.64 -4.16 2.82
CA PRO A 139 7.28 -3.65 2.90
C PRO A 139 6.41 -4.63 3.69
N ILE A 140 5.41 -4.09 4.38
CA ILE A 140 4.47 -4.88 5.19
C ILE A 140 3.35 -5.37 4.28
N PRO A 141 3.19 -6.70 4.07
CA PRO A 141 2.12 -7.22 3.25
C PRO A 141 0.75 -6.92 3.88
N ARG A 142 -0.27 -6.76 3.03
CA ARG A 142 -1.65 -6.46 3.46
C ARG A 142 -2.19 -7.45 4.50
N TYR A 143 -1.90 -8.75 4.36
CA TYR A 143 -2.38 -9.75 5.33
C TYR A 143 -1.74 -9.56 6.72
N ILE A 144 -0.52 -9.03 6.81
CA ILE A 144 0.12 -8.67 8.08
C ILE A 144 -0.56 -7.43 8.69
N ALA A 145 -0.84 -6.41 7.87
CA ALA A 145 -1.56 -5.23 8.32
C ALA A 145 -2.94 -5.58 8.90
N LEU A 146 -3.69 -6.45 8.23
CA LEU A 146 -4.97 -6.96 8.71
C LEU A 146 -4.83 -7.75 10.02
N ALA A 147 -3.80 -8.57 10.16
CA ALA A 147 -3.52 -9.29 11.39
C ALA A 147 -3.21 -8.34 12.56
N CYS A 148 -2.40 -7.28 12.33
CA CYS A 148 -2.15 -6.23 13.31
C CYS A 148 -3.44 -5.54 13.76
N ALA A 149 -4.32 -5.15 12.81
CA ALA A 149 -5.60 -4.52 13.11
C ALA A 149 -6.52 -5.43 13.94
N TYR A 150 -6.59 -6.72 13.60
CA TYR A 150 -7.33 -7.71 14.38
C TYR A 150 -6.79 -7.84 15.80
N LEU A 151 -5.46 -7.97 15.97
CA LEU A 151 -4.82 -8.05 17.28
C LEU A 151 -5.07 -6.80 18.13
N ASP A 152 -5.01 -5.61 17.52
CA ASP A 152 -5.30 -4.34 18.20
C ASP A 152 -6.73 -4.32 18.75
N SER A 153 -7.70 -4.82 17.97
CA SER A 153 -9.09 -4.99 18.43
C SER A 153 -9.21 -5.96 19.61
N LYS A 154 -8.42 -7.04 19.64
CA LYS A 154 -8.38 -8.03 20.73
C LYS A 154 -7.73 -7.48 22.00
N PHE A 155 -6.67 -6.70 21.87
CA PHE A 155 -6.01 -6.06 23.01
C PHE A 155 -6.90 -5.00 23.65
N SER A 156 -7.68 -4.26 22.85
CA SER A 156 -8.66 -3.27 23.32
C SER A 156 -9.87 -3.90 24.03
N SER A 157 -10.29 -5.09 23.62
CA SER A 157 -11.48 -5.78 24.17
C SER A 157 -11.19 -6.71 25.36
N SER A 158 -9.92 -6.92 25.72
CA SER A 158 -9.56 -7.65 26.94
C SER A 158 -9.73 -6.72 28.17
N PRO A 159 -10.48 -7.08 29.21
CA PRO A 159 -10.80 -6.19 30.32
C PRO A 159 -9.55 -5.90 31.16
N ARG A 160 -8.83 -4.84 30.80
CA ARG A 160 -7.61 -4.37 31.47
C ARG A 160 -7.89 -3.21 32.43
N ALA A 161 -9.08 -3.21 33.04
CA ALA A 161 -9.57 -2.15 33.93
C ALA A 161 -10.18 -2.68 35.25
N ALA A 162 -9.69 -3.81 35.78
CA ALA A 162 -10.15 -4.37 37.06
C ALA A 162 -9.02 -4.79 38.00
N LEU A 163 -7.87 -4.11 37.96
CA LEU A 163 -6.84 -4.24 39.00
C LEU A 163 -6.28 -2.85 39.32
N HIS A 164 -7.10 -2.03 40.00
CA HIS A 164 -6.69 -0.96 40.92
C HIS A 164 -7.98 -0.41 41.54
N ALA A 165 -8.58 -1.18 42.46
CA ALA A 165 -9.57 -0.72 43.42
C ALA A 165 -9.20 -1.32 44.78
#